data_AF-C7YM61-F1
#
_entry.id   AF-C7YM61-F1
#
_cell.length_a   1.000
_cell.length_b   1.000
_cell.length_c   1.000
_cell.angle_alpha   90.00
_cell.angle_beta   90.00
_cell.angle_gamma   90.00
#
_symmetry.space_group_name_H-M   'P 1'
#
loop_
_entity.id
_entity.type
_entity.pdbx_description
1 polymer ?
#
loop_
_entity_poly.entity_id
_entity_poly.type
_entity_poly.pdbx_seq_one_letter_code
_entity_poly.pdbx_strand_id
1 'polypeptide(L)'
;MRLIIRDDENAACAYVANYVAERINAFQPTPEHPFVLGLPTGSSPVGVYDMLVRKYKAGEVSFENVVTFNMDEYVGLPRDDPHSYHTFMWEHFFSHVNIHPSNVHILDGNAPNPEAECDAYEDAIKAAGGIDLFLAGIGEDGHIAFNEPGSSLASRTRVKTLAYDTILSNSRFFDNDLSRVPRMALTVGVQTVLEAREVVVIILGARKALALQKCIEQGVNHMWSLSCLQLHPHPMIVVDEDATLELQVKTVKYFKSIEKVAREQGFEQILPSKVRTGNVAIPATKIEKVQTPTVIAPEPIASHLLRATPTADAARRSPSPDLVPDRMASRIPEPSLNGRLTPKPEMQSKANVIAV
;
A
#
# COMPACT_ATOMS: atom_id res chain seq x y z
N MET A 1 -8.10 12.08 5.04
CA MET A 1 -7.49 10.89 5.67
C MET A 1 -7.27 11.14 7.15
N ARG A 2 -7.47 10.10 7.97
CA ARG A 2 -7.08 10.07 9.39
C ARG A 2 -5.86 9.17 9.53
N LEU A 3 -4.86 9.61 10.28
CA LEU A 3 -3.77 8.75 10.76
C LEU A 3 -3.83 8.74 12.28
N ILE A 4 -4.09 7.57 12.85
CA ILE A 4 -4.22 7.34 14.28
C ILE A 4 -2.95 6.62 14.74
N ILE A 5 -2.22 7.24 15.66
CA ILE A 5 -0.95 6.71 16.15
C ILE A 5 -1.16 6.26 17.59
N ARG A 6 -0.76 5.02 17.89
CA ARG A 6 -0.85 4.41 19.21
C ARG A 6 0.53 3.98 19.68
N ASP A 7 0.69 3.93 21.00
CA ASP A 7 1.99 3.69 21.62
C ASP A 7 2.54 2.30 21.27
N ASP A 8 1.66 1.30 21.12
CA ASP A 8 2.03 -0.08 20.81
C ASP A 8 0.99 -0.81 19.93
N GLU A 9 1.36 -2.01 19.51
CA GLU A 9 0.55 -2.90 18.68
C GLU A 9 -0.82 -3.23 19.30
N ASN A 10 -0.85 -3.47 20.62
CA ASN A 10 -2.09 -3.83 21.32
C ASN A 10 -3.06 -2.64 21.36
N ALA A 11 -2.57 -1.43 21.61
CA ALA A 11 -3.37 -0.22 21.61
C ALA A 11 -3.90 0.11 20.21
N ALA A 12 -3.11 -0.13 19.16
CA ALA A 12 -3.56 -0.02 17.77
C ALA A 12 -4.66 -1.04 17.44
N CYS A 13 -4.46 -2.32 17.81
CA CYS A 13 -5.46 -3.36 17.62
C CYS A 13 -6.76 -3.07 18.38
N ALA A 14 -6.65 -2.61 19.63
CA ALA A 14 -7.81 -2.29 20.47
C ALA A 14 -8.62 -1.14 19.88
N TYR A 15 -7.93 -0.13 19.35
CA TYR A 15 -8.60 0.98 18.68
C TYR A 15 -9.41 0.51 17.47
N VAL A 16 -8.81 -0.32 16.60
CA VAL A 16 -9.50 -0.87 15.43
C VAL A 16 -10.68 -1.77 15.84
N ALA A 17 -10.49 -2.65 16.82
CA ALA A 17 -11.56 -3.54 17.30
C ALA A 17 -12.74 -2.77 17.92
N ASN A 18 -12.45 -1.74 18.73
CA ASN A 18 -13.48 -0.83 19.24
C ASN A 18 -14.22 -0.15 18.07
N TYR A 19 -13.47 0.37 17.11
CA TYR A 19 -14.05 1.07 15.98
C TYR A 19 -14.97 0.17 15.15
N VAL A 20 -14.55 -1.05 14.80
CA VAL A 20 -15.38 -2.00 14.06
C VAL A 20 -16.66 -2.35 14.84
N ALA A 21 -16.54 -2.62 16.15
CA ALA A 21 -17.70 -2.92 16.99
C ALA A 21 -18.69 -1.74 17.07
N GLU A 22 -18.19 -0.52 17.26
CA GLU A 22 -19.00 0.70 17.25
C GLU A 22 -19.70 0.91 15.90
N ARG A 23 -19.02 0.64 14.78
CA ARG A 23 -19.60 0.77 13.44
C ARG A 23 -20.73 -0.22 13.20
N ILE A 24 -20.54 -1.48 13.61
CA ILE A 24 -21.59 -2.52 13.55
C ILE A 24 -22.78 -2.10 14.42
N ASN A 25 -22.55 -1.75 15.68
CA ASN A 25 -23.60 -1.39 16.63
C ASN A 25 -24.37 -0.13 16.22
N ALA A 26 -23.67 0.89 15.69
CA ALA A 26 -24.29 2.11 15.21
C ALA A 26 -25.09 1.89 13.91
N PHE A 27 -24.73 0.89 13.10
CA PHE A 27 -25.46 0.54 11.90
C PHE A 27 -26.75 -0.23 12.19
N GLN A 28 -26.79 -0.98 13.30
CA GLN A 28 -27.94 -1.80 13.73
C GLN A 28 -28.38 -2.81 12.64
N PRO A 29 -27.50 -3.75 12.25
CA PRO A 29 -27.78 -4.63 11.13
C PRO A 29 -28.95 -5.59 11.41
N THR A 30 -29.78 -5.79 10.39
CA THR A 30 -30.89 -6.74 10.38
C THR A 30 -30.69 -7.77 9.27
N PRO A 31 -31.45 -8.88 9.23
CA PRO A 31 -31.34 -9.86 8.14
C PRO A 31 -31.59 -9.25 6.75
N GLU A 32 -32.45 -8.24 6.64
CA GLU A 32 -32.78 -7.54 5.38
C GLU A 32 -31.79 -6.43 5.04
N HIS A 33 -31.02 -5.95 6.02
CA HIS A 33 -30.05 -4.88 5.88
C HIS A 33 -28.80 -5.20 6.71
N PRO A 34 -27.99 -6.18 6.26
CA PRO A 34 -26.81 -6.61 6.98
C PRO A 34 -25.70 -5.56 6.91
N PHE A 35 -24.75 -5.63 7.84
CA PHE A 35 -23.53 -4.82 7.79
C PHE A 35 -22.47 -5.57 6.96
N VAL A 36 -21.94 -4.95 5.91
CA VAL A 36 -20.99 -5.59 5.01
C VAL A 36 -19.55 -5.20 5.36
N LEU A 37 -18.74 -6.19 5.74
CA LEU A 37 -17.39 -6.02 6.28
C LEU A 37 -16.33 -6.68 5.38
N GLY A 38 -15.41 -5.89 4.84
CA GLY A 38 -14.21 -6.38 4.16
C GLY A 38 -13.13 -6.77 5.17
N LEU A 39 -12.49 -7.93 5.01
CA LEU A 39 -11.51 -8.47 5.97
C LEU A 39 -10.16 -8.86 5.33
N PRO A 40 -9.02 -8.51 5.96
CA PRO A 40 -7.69 -8.96 5.54
C PRO A 40 -7.28 -10.27 6.22
N THR A 41 -6.16 -10.83 5.82
CA THR A 41 -5.46 -11.89 6.58
C THR A 41 -4.05 -11.41 7.00
N GLY A 42 -3.21 -12.33 7.46
CA GLY A 42 -1.83 -12.05 7.85
C GLY A 42 -1.70 -11.66 9.33
N SER A 43 -0.49 -11.28 9.74
CA SER A 43 -0.17 -11.11 11.17
C SER A 43 -0.81 -9.87 11.81
N SER A 44 -0.90 -8.76 11.07
CA SER A 44 -1.41 -7.49 11.62
C SER A 44 -2.86 -7.52 12.13
N PRO A 45 -3.83 -8.17 11.45
CA PRO A 45 -5.21 -8.22 11.95
C PRO A 45 -5.46 -9.25 13.05
N VAL A 46 -4.52 -10.16 13.38
CA VAL A 46 -4.76 -11.21 14.40
C VAL A 46 -5.15 -10.61 15.75
N GLY A 47 -4.44 -9.59 16.22
CA GLY A 47 -4.77 -8.91 17.47
C GLY A 47 -6.14 -8.21 17.44
N VAL A 48 -6.57 -7.73 16.26
CA VAL A 48 -7.91 -7.16 16.08
C VAL A 48 -8.98 -8.25 16.21
N TYR A 49 -8.79 -9.41 15.57
CA TYR A 49 -9.72 -10.54 15.66
C TYR A 49 -9.87 -11.05 17.08
N ASP A 50 -8.76 -11.25 17.80
CA ASP A 50 -8.78 -11.68 19.20
C ASP A 50 -9.61 -10.72 20.07
N MET A 51 -9.48 -9.43 19.84
CA MET A 51 -10.23 -8.41 20.57
C MET A 51 -11.70 -8.36 20.19
N LEU A 52 -12.04 -8.52 18.90
CA LEU A 52 -13.43 -8.63 18.44
C LEU A 52 -14.11 -9.87 19.02
N VAL A 53 -13.40 -11.00 19.09
CA VAL A 53 -13.89 -12.24 19.73
C VAL A 53 -14.16 -12.01 21.22
N ARG A 54 -13.26 -11.32 21.93
CA ARG A 54 -13.48 -10.97 23.35
C ARG A 54 -14.71 -10.08 23.52
N LYS A 55 -14.90 -9.08 22.65
CA LYS A 55 -16.07 -8.20 22.66
C LYS A 55 -17.37 -8.94 22.40
N TYR A 56 -17.37 -9.86 21.43
CA TYR A 56 -18.51 -10.73 21.19
C TYR A 56 -18.84 -11.58 22.42
N LYS A 57 -17.83 -12.24 23.03
CA LYS A 57 -18.01 -13.04 24.25
C LYS A 57 -18.47 -12.21 25.45
N ALA A 58 -18.16 -10.91 25.48
CA ALA A 58 -18.63 -9.97 26.48
C ALA A 58 -20.05 -9.41 26.20
N GLY A 59 -20.65 -9.75 25.04
CA GLY A 59 -21.97 -9.25 24.63
C GLY A 59 -21.96 -7.82 24.11
N GLU A 60 -20.79 -7.27 23.75
CA GLU A 60 -20.65 -5.88 23.28
C GLU A 60 -20.94 -5.72 21.78
N VAL A 61 -20.87 -6.79 20.99
CA VAL A 61 -21.12 -6.79 19.54
C VAL A 61 -21.65 -8.16 19.09
N SER A 62 -22.49 -8.18 18.06
CA SER A 62 -23.01 -9.41 17.41
C SER A 62 -22.64 -9.42 15.93
N PHE A 63 -22.31 -10.61 15.41
CA PHE A 63 -21.96 -10.85 14.01
C PHE A 63 -23.06 -11.61 13.24
N GLU A 64 -24.22 -11.84 13.85
CA GLU A 64 -25.34 -12.60 13.28
C GLU A 64 -25.80 -12.01 11.93
N ASN A 65 -25.93 -10.69 11.85
CA ASN A 65 -26.35 -9.96 10.65
C ASN A 65 -25.16 -9.25 9.96
N VAL A 66 -23.96 -9.80 10.07
CA VAL A 66 -22.76 -9.30 9.38
C VAL A 66 -22.47 -10.22 8.19
N VAL A 67 -22.20 -9.61 7.04
CA VAL A 67 -21.72 -10.28 5.82
C VAL A 67 -20.27 -9.90 5.60
N THR A 68 -19.40 -10.88 5.38
CA THR A 68 -17.95 -10.65 5.27
C THR A 68 -17.42 -11.02 3.89
N PHE A 69 -16.53 -10.19 3.36
CA PHE A 69 -15.77 -10.46 2.14
C PHE A 69 -14.27 -10.38 2.44
N ASN A 70 -13.55 -11.47 2.26
CA ASN A 70 -12.10 -11.46 2.37
C ASN A 70 -11.43 -10.84 1.13
N MET A 71 -10.21 -10.32 1.32
CA MET A 71 -9.45 -9.66 0.26
C MET A 71 -8.94 -10.62 -0.81
N ASP A 72 -8.53 -11.82 -0.42
CA ASP A 72 -7.75 -12.71 -1.28
C ASP A 72 -7.79 -14.16 -0.81
N GLU A 73 -7.33 -15.06 -1.68
CA GLU A 73 -7.01 -16.46 -1.39
C GLU A 73 -5.93 -16.96 -2.37
N TYR A 74 -5.07 -17.88 -1.92
CA TYR A 74 -4.07 -18.51 -2.77
C TYR A 74 -4.68 -19.43 -3.82
N VAL A 75 -4.13 -19.39 -5.04
CA VAL A 75 -4.53 -20.30 -6.11
C VAL A 75 -3.83 -21.64 -5.97
N GLY A 76 -4.60 -22.73 -6.05
CA GLY A 76 -4.07 -24.11 -6.06
C GLY A 76 -3.70 -24.66 -4.69
N LEU A 77 -4.00 -23.95 -3.61
CA LEU A 77 -3.85 -24.45 -2.25
C LEU A 77 -5.18 -25.08 -1.78
N PRO A 78 -5.20 -26.31 -1.24
CA PRO A 78 -6.43 -26.91 -0.74
C PRO A 78 -7.12 -26.02 0.28
N ARG A 79 -8.46 -26.01 0.26
CA ARG A 79 -9.25 -25.13 1.13
C ARG A 79 -8.99 -25.39 2.61
N ASP A 80 -8.78 -26.66 2.97
CA ASP A 80 -8.48 -27.16 4.31
C ASP A 80 -6.99 -27.15 4.66
N ASP A 81 -6.13 -26.65 3.76
CA ASP A 81 -4.71 -26.48 4.08
C ASP A 81 -4.56 -25.48 5.25
N PRO A 82 -3.70 -25.75 6.23
CA PRO A 82 -3.50 -24.86 7.38
C PRO A 82 -2.99 -23.48 7.01
N HIS A 83 -2.41 -23.31 5.82
CA HIS A 83 -1.90 -22.03 5.32
C HIS A 83 -2.89 -21.31 4.39
N SER A 84 -4.06 -21.89 4.12
CA SER A 84 -5.11 -21.24 3.34
C SER A 84 -5.72 -20.09 4.12
N TYR A 85 -6.21 -19.07 3.40
CA TYR A 85 -6.91 -17.96 4.04
C TYR A 85 -8.30 -18.35 4.51
N HIS A 86 -8.92 -19.38 3.92
CA HIS A 86 -10.06 -20.08 4.51
C HIS A 86 -9.75 -20.56 5.93
N THR A 87 -8.71 -21.39 6.11
CA THR A 87 -8.37 -21.94 7.42
C THR A 87 -7.99 -20.84 8.41
N PHE A 88 -7.17 -19.88 7.98
CA PHE A 88 -6.78 -18.72 8.80
C PHE A 88 -8.00 -18.00 9.39
N MET A 89 -9.00 -17.69 8.56
CA MET A 89 -10.17 -16.94 9.00
C MET A 89 -11.07 -17.73 9.95
N TRP A 90 -11.22 -19.04 9.73
CA TRP A 90 -11.96 -19.90 10.64
C TRP A 90 -11.24 -20.06 11.98
N GLU A 91 -9.92 -20.27 11.95
CA GLU A 91 -9.10 -20.42 13.14
C GLU A 91 -9.08 -19.16 14.01
N HIS A 92 -8.88 -17.99 13.41
CA HIS A 92 -8.69 -16.75 14.17
C HIS A 92 -9.99 -16.00 14.48
N PHE A 93 -11.06 -16.20 13.71
CA PHE A 93 -12.24 -15.35 13.83
C PHE A 93 -13.57 -16.08 13.73
N PHE A 94 -13.91 -16.66 12.58
CA PHE A 94 -15.28 -17.10 12.30
C PHE A 94 -15.78 -18.22 13.21
N SER A 95 -14.93 -19.13 13.68
CA SER A 95 -15.33 -20.19 14.63
C SER A 95 -15.60 -19.68 16.05
N HIS A 96 -15.29 -18.42 16.35
CA HIS A 96 -15.36 -17.86 17.71
C HIS A 96 -16.48 -16.82 17.90
N VAL A 97 -17.23 -16.52 16.84
CA VAL A 97 -18.33 -15.54 16.81
C VAL A 97 -19.61 -16.16 16.24
N ASN A 98 -20.76 -15.51 16.40
CA ASN A 98 -22.06 -15.98 15.89
C ASN A 98 -22.34 -15.61 14.42
N ILE A 99 -21.30 -15.50 13.58
CA ILE A 99 -21.49 -15.24 12.16
C ILE A 99 -22.11 -16.47 11.48
N HIS A 100 -23.10 -16.25 10.61
CA HIS A 100 -23.67 -17.35 9.84
C HIS A 100 -22.72 -17.75 8.69
N PRO A 101 -22.39 -19.04 8.48
CA PRO A 101 -21.45 -19.45 7.44
C PRO A 101 -21.85 -19.02 6.01
N SER A 102 -23.15 -18.88 5.71
CA SER A 102 -23.60 -18.38 4.40
C SER A 102 -23.30 -16.91 4.15
N ASN A 103 -22.99 -16.15 5.20
CA ASN A 103 -22.63 -14.73 5.12
C ASN A 103 -21.10 -14.54 4.99
N VAL A 104 -20.34 -15.63 4.95
CA VAL A 104 -18.89 -15.61 4.81
C VAL A 104 -18.51 -15.85 3.35
N HIS A 105 -17.91 -14.84 2.73
CA HIS A 105 -17.41 -14.90 1.37
C HIS A 105 -15.87 -14.81 1.37
N ILE A 106 -15.23 -15.83 0.82
CA ILE A 106 -13.80 -15.91 0.56
C ILE A 106 -13.66 -16.49 -0.84
N LEU A 107 -12.78 -15.92 -1.65
CA LEU A 107 -12.50 -16.37 -3.01
C LEU A 107 -12.14 -17.87 -3.04
N ASP A 108 -12.64 -18.60 -4.04
CA ASP A 108 -12.24 -19.99 -4.27
C ASP A 108 -10.99 -20.07 -5.17
N GLY A 109 -9.82 -20.15 -4.55
CA GLY A 109 -8.54 -20.32 -5.24
C GLY A 109 -8.39 -21.63 -6.04
N ASN A 110 -9.32 -22.58 -5.91
CA ASN A 110 -9.34 -23.84 -6.67
C ASN A 110 -10.48 -23.90 -7.70
N ALA A 111 -11.17 -22.78 -7.94
CA ALA A 111 -12.23 -22.71 -8.94
C ALA A 111 -11.69 -23.11 -10.33
N PRO A 112 -12.45 -23.89 -11.13
CA PRO A 112 -12.00 -24.34 -12.45
C PRO A 112 -11.84 -23.18 -13.44
N ASN A 113 -12.59 -22.09 -13.25
CA ASN A 113 -12.43 -20.84 -13.97
C ASN A 113 -12.21 -19.69 -12.97
N PRO A 114 -10.93 -19.33 -12.70
CA PRO A 114 -10.58 -18.25 -11.79
C PRO A 114 -11.18 -16.89 -12.16
N GLU A 115 -11.34 -16.58 -13.44
CA GLU A 115 -11.91 -15.30 -13.89
C GLU A 115 -13.40 -15.22 -13.57
N ALA A 116 -14.14 -16.31 -13.83
CA ALA A 116 -15.56 -16.38 -13.49
C ALA A 116 -15.81 -16.32 -11.98
N GLU A 117 -14.93 -16.91 -11.16
CA GLU A 117 -14.95 -16.77 -9.71
C GLU A 117 -14.76 -15.31 -9.29
N CYS A 118 -13.79 -14.60 -9.88
CA CYS A 118 -13.56 -13.18 -9.59
C CYS A 118 -14.79 -12.32 -9.95
N ASP A 119 -15.41 -12.56 -11.10
CA ASP A 119 -16.61 -11.83 -11.53
C ASP A 119 -17.80 -12.12 -10.60
N ALA A 120 -18.01 -13.38 -10.23
CA ALA A 120 -19.05 -13.78 -9.28
C ALA A 120 -18.86 -13.12 -7.91
N TYR A 121 -17.61 -12.98 -7.45
CA TYR A 121 -17.27 -12.32 -6.20
C TYR A 121 -17.62 -10.83 -6.22
N GLU A 122 -17.33 -10.14 -7.32
CA GLU A 122 -17.72 -8.74 -7.52
C GLU A 122 -19.24 -8.56 -7.55
N ASP A 123 -19.97 -9.48 -8.18
CA ASP A 123 -21.43 -9.45 -8.22
C ASP A 123 -22.05 -9.76 -6.86
N ALA A 124 -21.45 -10.64 -6.06
CA ALA A 124 -21.85 -10.87 -4.67
C ALA A 124 -21.68 -9.62 -3.80
N ILE A 125 -20.56 -8.88 -3.96
CA ILE A 125 -20.35 -7.59 -3.27
C ILE A 125 -21.44 -6.58 -3.66
N LYS A 126 -21.76 -6.47 -4.95
CA LYS A 126 -22.83 -5.58 -5.43
C LYS A 126 -24.20 -5.99 -4.90
N ALA A 127 -24.50 -7.29 -4.89
CA ALA A 127 -25.76 -7.82 -4.38
C ALA A 127 -25.96 -7.55 -2.89
N ALA A 128 -24.86 -7.51 -2.12
CA ALA A 128 -24.86 -7.12 -0.71
C ALA A 128 -25.00 -5.60 -0.49
N GLY A 129 -25.01 -4.78 -1.54
CA GLY A 129 -25.14 -3.32 -1.45
C GLY A 129 -23.81 -2.56 -1.36
N GLY A 130 -22.69 -3.24 -1.62
CA GLY A 130 -21.33 -2.71 -1.45
C GLY A 130 -20.80 -2.92 -0.03
N ILE A 131 -19.53 -2.57 0.19
CA ILE A 131 -18.84 -2.77 1.48
C ILE A 131 -19.00 -1.53 2.36
N ASP A 132 -19.51 -1.69 3.59
CA ASP A 132 -19.70 -0.59 4.53
C ASP A 132 -18.40 -0.19 5.22
N LEU A 133 -17.57 -1.17 5.57
CA LEU A 133 -16.24 -0.95 6.12
C LEU A 133 -15.30 -2.01 5.58
N PHE A 134 -14.18 -1.59 5.00
CA PHE A 134 -13.13 -2.46 4.53
C PHE A 134 -11.94 -2.37 5.48
N LEU A 135 -11.69 -3.41 6.27
CA LEU A 135 -10.47 -3.54 7.06
C LEU A 135 -9.36 -4.08 6.14
N ALA A 136 -8.20 -3.44 6.16
CA ALA A 136 -7.08 -3.80 5.31
C ALA A 136 -5.76 -3.79 6.09
N GLY A 137 -4.77 -4.52 5.57
CA GLY A 137 -3.37 -4.38 5.94
C GLY A 137 -2.55 -3.77 4.81
N ILE A 138 -1.24 -3.68 5.02
CA ILE A 138 -0.26 -3.26 4.00
C ILE A 138 0.87 -4.28 3.90
N GLY A 139 1.36 -4.55 2.69
CA GLY A 139 2.63 -5.23 2.44
C GLY A 139 3.86 -4.40 2.82
N GLU A 140 5.03 -5.02 2.92
CA GLU A 140 6.32 -4.29 3.10
C GLU A 140 6.68 -3.44 1.86
N ASP A 141 6.13 -3.79 0.71
CA ASP A 141 6.22 -3.12 -0.59
C ASP A 141 5.05 -2.13 -0.84
N GLY A 142 4.17 -1.95 0.15
CA GLY A 142 3.00 -1.05 0.04
C GLY A 142 1.78 -1.62 -0.68
N HIS A 143 1.73 -2.93 -0.95
CA HIS A 143 0.52 -3.50 -1.54
C HIS A 143 -0.68 -3.47 -0.58
N ILE A 144 -1.88 -3.32 -1.16
CA ILE A 144 -3.16 -3.59 -0.51
C ILE A 144 -3.78 -4.86 -1.13
N ALA A 145 -4.23 -5.82 -0.32
CA ALA A 145 -4.50 -7.21 -0.78
C ALA A 145 -3.24 -7.76 -1.49
N PHE A 146 -3.39 -8.60 -2.51
CA PHE A 146 -2.30 -8.89 -3.44
C PHE A 146 -2.22 -7.91 -4.63
N ASN A 147 -2.58 -6.63 -4.47
CA ASN A 147 -2.32 -5.62 -5.50
C ASN A 147 -0.85 -5.18 -5.49
N GLU A 148 0.01 -6.11 -5.93
CA GLU A 148 1.46 -5.96 -6.02
C GLU A 148 1.89 -4.70 -6.79
N PRO A 149 3.12 -4.18 -6.57
CA PRO A 149 3.66 -3.05 -7.29
C PRO A 149 3.49 -3.16 -8.82
N GLY A 150 2.97 -2.08 -9.42
CA GLY A 150 2.61 -2.02 -10.85
C GLY A 150 1.16 -2.41 -11.15
N SER A 151 0.38 -2.82 -10.14
CA SER A 151 -1.06 -3.09 -10.29
C SER A 151 -1.85 -1.83 -10.66
N SER A 152 -2.79 -1.95 -11.59
CA SER A 152 -3.68 -0.83 -11.94
C SER A 152 -4.44 -0.33 -10.70
N LEU A 153 -4.44 0.99 -10.49
CA LEU A 153 -5.22 1.62 -9.41
C LEU A 153 -6.73 1.57 -9.67
N ALA A 154 -7.15 1.26 -10.90
CA ALA A 154 -8.55 1.04 -11.29
C ALA A 154 -8.87 -0.46 -11.44
N SER A 155 -8.05 -1.35 -10.88
CA SER A 155 -8.23 -2.80 -11.03
C SER A 155 -9.46 -3.32 -10.28
N ARG A 156 -10.06 -4.38 -10.83
CA ARG A 156 -11.08 -5.22 -10.19
C ARG A 156 -10.48 -6.52 -9.64
N THR A 157 -11.33 -7.31 -9.00
CA THR A 157 -11.00 -8.66 -8.53
C THR A 157 -10.46 -9.50 -9.69
N ARG A 158 -9.32 -10.16 -9.48
CA ARG A 158 -8.59 -10.89 -10.53
C ARG A 158 -7.58 -11.88 -9.97
N VAL A 159 -7.07 -12.74 -10.85
CA VAL A 159 -5.85 -13.50 -10.60
C VAL A 159 -4.63 -12.58 -10.62
N LYS A 160 -3.74 -12.74 -9.65
CA LYS A 160 -2.48 -12.00 -9.59
C LYS A 160 -1.32 -12.93 -9.25
N THR A 161 -0.22 -12.78 -9.98
CA THR A 161 1.06 -13.41 -9.66
C THR A 161 1.73 -12.66 -8.52
N LEU A 162 2.17 -13.39 -7.50
CA LEU A 162 2.83 -12.81 -6.33
C LEU A 162 4.23 -12.31 -6.68
N ALA A 163 4.60 -11.17 -6.10
CA ALA A 163 5.94 -10.62 -6.23
C ALA A 163 6.94 -11.45 -5.41
N TYR A 164 8.22 -11.35 -5.76
CA TYR A 164 9.28 -12.05 -5.01
C TYR A 164 9.32 -11.64 -3.54
N ASP A 165 9.13 -10.34 -3.24
CA ASP A 165 9.13 -9.83 -1.87
C ASP A 165 7.96 -10.41 -1.05
N THR A 166 6.79 -10.56 -1.67
CA THR A 166 5.63 -11.23 -1.06
C THR A 166 5.90 -12.71 -0.80
N ILE A 167 6.49 -13.42 -1.76
CA ILE A 167 6.87 -14.82 -1.59
C ILE A 167 7.88 -14.96 -0.44
N LEU A 168 8.87 -14.06 -0.36
CA LEU A 168 9.85 -14.04 0.71
C LEU A 168 9.20 -13.76 2.08
N SER A 169 8.34 -12.76 2.17
CA SER A 169 7.65 -12.40 3.42
C SER A 169 6.72 -13.52 3.90
N ASN A 170 6.01 -14.17 2.98
CA ASN A 170 5.04 -15.22 3.30
C ASN A 170 5.70 -16.58 3.54
N SER A 171 6.94 -16.80 3.07
CA SER A 171 7.68 -18.05 3.31
C SER A 171 7.76 -18.45 4.78
N ARG A 172 7.75 -17.48 5.70
CA ARG A 172 7.71 -17.72 7.15
C ARG A 172 6.51 -18.56 7.62
N PHE A 173 5.42 -18.54 6.86
CA PHE A 173 4.24 -19.36 7.11
C PHE A 173 4.38 -20.75 6.49
N PHE A 174 5.26 -20.94 5.50
CA PHE A 174 5.48 -22.21 4.79
C PHE A 174 6.84 -22.82 5.16
N ASP A 175 7.14 -22.92 6.46
CA ASP A 175 8.40 -23.47 6.99
C ASP A 175 9.68 -22.79 6.48
N ASN A 176 9.59 -21.53 6.06
CA ASN A 176 10.64 -20.75 5.38
C ASN A 176 11.09 -21.34 4.04
N ASP A 177 10.25 -22.15 3.39
CA ASP A 177 10.49 -22.73 2.07
C ASP A 177 9.74 -21.94 0.98
N LEU A 178 10.49 -21.17 0.19
CA LEU A 178 9.99 -20.38 -0.93
C LEU A 178 9.27 -21.23 -1.99
N SER A 179 9.62 -22.51 -2.13
CA SER A 179 9.04 -23.40 -3.14
C SER A 179 7.61 -23.84 -2.81
N ARG A 180 7.24 -23.77 -1.52
CA ARG A 180 5.92 -24.15 -1.01
C ARG A 180 4.92 -23.00 -1.03
N VAL A 181 5.40 -21.77 -1.18
CA VAL A 181 4.53 -20.59 -1.30
C VAL A 181 3.81 -20.61 -2.65
N PRO A 182 2.48 -20.52 -2.69
CA PRO A 182 1.74 -20.41 -3.94
C PRO A 182 2.21 -19.21 -4.77
N ARG A 183 2.28 -19.35 -6.09
CA ARG A 183 2.80 -18.30 -6.98
C ARG A 183 1.73 -17.31 -7.45
N MET A 184 0.46 -17.65 -7.25
CA MET A 184 -0.68 -16.87 -7.70
C MET A 184 -1.72 -16.84 -6.58
N ALA A 185 -2.51 -15.78 -6.58
CA ALA A 185 -3.65 -15.60 -5.70
C ALA A 185 -4.82 -14.98 -6.47
N LEU A 186 -6.03 -15.23 -6.00
CA LEU A 186 -7.18 -14.40 -6.32
C LEU A 186 -7.18 -13.24 -5.34
N THR A 187 -7.44 -12.03 -5.82
CA THR A 187 -7.42 -10.83 -4.99
C THR A 187 -8.45 -9.84 -5.46
N VAL A 188 -9.10 -9.15 -4.53
CA VAL A 188 -9.88 -7.96 -4.82
C VAL A 188 -8.99 -6.89 -5.45
N GLY A 189 -9.58 -6.08 -6.32
CA GLY A 189 -8.87 -4.99 -6.98
C GLY A 189 -8.74 -3.75 -6.11
N VAL A 190 -7.86 -2.83 -6.52
CA VAL A 190 -7.72 -1.52 -5.85
C VAL A 190 -9.03 -0.74 -5.91
N GLN A 191 -9.72 -0.76 -7.06
CA GLN A 191 -11.01 -0.08 -7.20
C GLN A 191 -12.09 -0.74 -6.35
N THR A 192 -12.06 -2.06 -6.20
CA THR A 192 -12.98 -2.82 -5.34
C THR A 192 -12.88 -2.35 -3.89
N VAL A 193 -11.66 -2.10 -3.40
CA VAL A 193 -11.47 -1.54 -2.05
C VAL A 193 -11.87 -0.08 -1.96
N LEU A 194 -11.53 0.73 -2.98
CA LEU A 194 -11.90 2.16 -3.02
C LEU A 194 -13.41 2.40 -3.15
N GLU A 195 -14.17 1.39 -3.55
CA GLU A 195 -15.64 1.40 -3.57
C GLU A 195 -16.27 1.10 -2.22
N ALA A 196 -15.50 0.78 -1.18
CA ALA A 196 -16.06 0.70 0.17
C ALA A 196 -16.51 2.09 0.66
N ARG A 197 -17.50 2.15 1.55
CA ARG A 197 -17.91 3.42 2.18
C ARG A 197 -16.83 3.96 3.10
N GLU A 198 -16.07 3.06 3.70
CA GLU A 198 -14.99 3.33 4.64
C GLU A 198 -13.86 2.32 4.47
N VAL A 199 -12.62 2.79 4.54
CA VAL A 199 -11.44 1.91 4.53
C VAL A 199 -10.62 2.19 5.79
N VAL A 200 -10.41 1.16 6.59
CA VAL A 200 -9.58 1.18 7.79
C VAL A 200 -8.37 0.30 7.55
N VAL A 201 -7.17 0.85 7.69
CA VAL A 201 -5.92 0.11 7.50
C VAL A 201 -5.21 0.00 8.82
N ILE A 202 -4.79 -1.22 9.20
CA ILE A 202 -3.90 -1.44 10.34
C ILE A 202 -2.48 -1.71 9.87
N ILE A 203 -1.51 -0.96 10.39
CA ILE A 203 -0.09 -1.06 10.00
C ILE A 203 0.77 -1.08 11.26
N LEU A 204 1.46 -2.20 11.48
CA LEU A 204 2.16 -2.49 12.74
C LEU A 204 3.63 -2.82 12.46
N GLY A 205 4.51 -2.27 13.28
CA GLY A 205 5.93 -2.58 13.33
C GLY A 205 6.81 -1.87 12.30
N ALA A 206 8.10 -1.77 12.65
CA ALA A 206 9.12 -1.03 11.89
C ALA A 206 9.29 -1.47 10.43
N ARG A 207 9.06 -2.76 10.12
CA ARG A 207 9.17 -3.29 8.75
C ARG A 207 8.21 -2.61 7.76
N LYS A 208 7.12 -2.03 8.25
CA LYS A 208 6.12 -1.35 7.41
C LYS A 208 6.33 0.17 7.32
N ALA A 209 7.32 0.72 8.02
CA ALA A 209 7.51 2.16 8.12
C ALA A 209 7.81 2.82 6.76
N LEU A 210 8.65 2.19 5.93
CA LEU A 210 8.93 2.68 4.59
C LEU A 210 7.66 2.70 3.74
N ALA A 211 6.90 1.60 3.73
CA ALA A 211 5.66 1.51 2.97
C ALA A 211 4.64 2.56 3.41
N LEU A 212 4.51 2.80 4.72
CA LEU A 212 3.66 3.86 5.27
C LEU A 212 4.09 5.24 4.74
N GLN A 213 5.37 5.58 4.84
CA GLN A 213 5.90 6.85 4.34
C GLN A 213 5.59 7.05 2.85
N LYS A 214 5.85 6.02 2.03
CA LYS A 214 5.58 6.05 0.59
C LYS A 214 4.11 6.28 0.29
N CYS A 215 3.21 5.69 1.07
CA CYS A 215 1.78 5.78 0.81
C CYS A 215 1.13 7.07 1.31
N ILE A 216 1.68 7.74 2.32
CA ILE A 216 1.06 8.94 2.91
C ILE A 216 1.79 10.26 2.63
N GLU A 217 3.12 10.24 2.48
CA GLU A 217 3.90 11.47 2.27
C GLU A 217 4.28 11.68 0.80
N GLN A 218 4.25 10.62 -0.01
CA GLN A 218 4.51 10.71 -1.45
C GLN A 218 3.20 10.75 -2.25
N GLY A 219 3.31 10.96 -3.56
CA GLY A 219 2.14 11.00 -4.44
C GLY A 219 1.54 9.63 -4.70
N VAL A 220 0.28 9.63 -5.16
CA VAL A 220 -0.43 8.43 -5.62
C VAL A 220 0.39 7.73 -6.72
N ASN A 221 0.73 6.46 -6.51
CA ASN A 221 1.61 5.69 -7.37
C ASN A 221 1.24 4.20 -7.35
N HIS A 222 1.11 3.58 -8.53
CA HIS A 222 0.82 2.15 -8.66
C HIS A 222 1.93 1.21 -8.14
N MET A 223 3.12 1.72 -7.88
CA MET A 223 4.20 0.97 -7.22
C MET A 223 3.98 0.83 -5.71
N TRP A 224 3.12 1.67 -5.12
CA TRP A 224 2.74 1.63 -3.71
C TRP A 224 1.21 1.68 -3.66
N SER A 225 0.55 0.55 -3.94
CA SER A 225 -0.88 0.57 -4.29
C SER A 225 -1.77 1.11 -3.17
N LEU A 226 -1.39 0.99 -1.88
CA LEU A 226 -2.09 1.62 -0.77
C LEU A 226 -2.12 3.16 -0.84
N SER A 227 -1.20 3.81 -1.58
CA SER A 227 -1.25 5.25 -1.84
C SER A 227 -2.56 5.71 -2.50
N CYS A 228 -3.32 4.79 -3.12
CA CYS A 228 -4.65 5.04 -3.65
C CYS A 228 -5.64 5.58 -2.60
N LEU A 229 -5.41 5.31 -1.31
CA LEU A 229 -6.27 5.78 -0.23
C LEU A 229 -6.27 7.30 -0.10
N GLN A 230 -5.27 8.01 -0.64
CA GLN A 230 -5.31 9.47 -0.75
C GLN A 230 -6.51 9.96 -1.59
N LEU A 231 -7.04 9.11 -2.48
CA LEU A 231 -8.21 9.39 -3.32
C LEU A 231 -9.54 8.99 -2.66
N HIS A 232 -9.50 8.23 -1.56
CA HIS A 232 -10.69 7.74 -0.88
C HIS A 232 -11.34 8.86 -0.03
N PRO A 233 -12.67 8.99 0.02
CA PRO A 233 -13.33 10.02 0.83
C PRO A 233 -13.18 9.81 2.34
N HIS A 234 -13.15 8.54 2.79
CA HIS A 234 -13.12 8.18 4.21
C HIS A 234 -12.05 7.13 4.58
N PRO A 235 -10.75 7.41 4.37
CA PRO A 235 -9.68 6.51 4.75
C PRO A 235 -9.20 6.80 6.18
N MET A 236 -9.01 5.74 6.95
CA MET A 236 -8.38 5.75 8.26
C MET A 236 -7.20 4.78 8.27
N ILE A 237 -6.05 5.25 8.73
CA ILE A 237 -4.87 4.42 8.94
C ILE A 237 -4.58 4.43 10.43
N VAL A 238 -4.46 3.25 11.03
CA VAL A 238 -4.16 3.05 12.45
C VAL A 238 -2.81 2.35 12.55
N VAL A 239 -1.89 2.96 13.29
CA VAL A 239 -0.50 2.52 13.36
C VAL A 239 0.02 2.51 14.80
N ASP A 240 1.03 1.68 15.05
CA ASP A 240 1.88 1.80 16.23
C ASP A 240 3.01 2.83 16.01
N GLU A 241 3.73 3.21 17.06
CA GLU A 241 4.85 4.15 16.93
C GLU A 241 5.95 3.63 15.99
N ASP A 242 6.25 2.32 16.03
CA ASP A 242 7.30 1.71 15.22
C ASP A 242 7.03 1.80 13.71
N ALA A 243 5.77 1.72 13.28
CA ALA A 243 5.42 1.95 11.88
C ALA A 243 5.65 3.41 11.43
N THR A 244 5.89 4.36 12.34
CA THR A 244 6.11 5.77 12.00
C THR A 244 7.57 6.17 11.82
N LEU A 245 8.53 5.25 11.98
CA LEU A 245 9.97 5.55 12.02
C LEU A 245 10.51 6.30 10.78
N GLU A 246 9.92 6.05 9.60
CA GLU A 246 10.32 6.70 8.34
C GLU A 246 9.51 7.98 8.04
N LEU A 247 8.51 8.32 8.86
CA LEU A 247 7.71 9.52 8.67
C LEU A 247 8.46 10.77 9.12
N GLN A 248 8.13 11.91 8.50
CA GLN A 248 8.62 13.18 9.00
C GLN A 248 8.03 13.47 10.38
N VAL A 249 8.87 14.00 11.28
CA VAL A 249 8.45 14.45 12.62
C VAL A 249 7.26 15.41 12.54
N LYS A 250 7.22 16.27 11.50
CA LYS A 250 6.12 17.20 11.28
C LYS A 250 4.79 16.48 10.99
N THR A 251 4.83 15.40 10.19
CA THR A 251 3.66 14.57 9.86
C THR A 251 3.10 13.92 11.12
N VAL A 252 3.96 13.27 11.92
CA VAL A 252 3.56 12.64 13.18
C VAL A 252 2.93 13.66 14.14
N LYS A 253 3.58 14.81 14.35
CA LYS A 253 3.06 15.87 15.22
C LYS A 253 1.73 16.44 14.73
N TYR A 254 1.58 16.61 13.42
CA TYR A 254 0.34 17.10 12.81
C TYR A 254 -0.84 16.18 13.13
N PHE A 255 -0.71 14.88 12.89
CA PHE A 255 -1.81 13.93 13.13
C PHE A 255 -2.10 13.72 14.61
N LYS A 256 -1.07 13.61 15.48
CA LYS A 256 -1.27 13.58 16.94
C LYS A 256 -2.01 14.83 17.44
N SER A 257 -1.67 16.01 16.91
CA SER A 257 -2.33 17.26 17.29
C SER A 257 -3.79 17.30 16.85
N ILE A 258 -4.09 16.87 15.62
CA ILE A 258 -5.48 16.85 15.11
C ILE A 258 -6.33 15.89 15.92
N GLU A 259 -5.82 14.69 16.20
CA GLU A 259 -6.56 13.70 16.98
C GLU A 259 -6.86 14.21 18.40
N LYS A 260 -5.86 14.82 19.05
CA LYS A 260 -6.03 15.43 20.38
C LYS A 260 -7.13 16.49 20.38
N VAL A 261 -7.07 17.43 19.42
CA VAL A 261 -8.08 18.50 19.31
C VAL A 261 -9.46 17.93 19.00
N ALA A 262 -9.55 16.95 18.10
CA ALA A 262 -10.80 16.29 17.77
C ALA A 262 -11.44 15.65 19.03
N ARG A 263 -10.65 14.94 19.83
CA ARG A 263 -11.10 14.35 21.09
C ARG A 263 -11.51 15.41 22.13
N GLU A 264 -10.75 16.49 22.28
CA GLU A 264 -11.06 17.59 23.21
C GLU A 264 -12.37 18.31 22.87
N GLN A 265 -12.69 18.41 21.57
CA GLN A 265 -13.94 18.98 21.10
C GLN A 265 -15.12 17.99 21.15
N GLY A 266 -14.90 16.75 21.62
CA GLY A 266 -15.89 15.68 21.52
C GLY A 266 -16.25 15.33 20.07
N PHE A 267 -15.44 15.77 19.12
CA PHE A 267 -15.59 15.47 17.71
C PHE A 267 -14.78 14.22 17.39
N GLU A 268 -15.33 13.06 17.76
CA GLU A 268 -14.91 11.84 17.10
C GLU A 268 -15.47 11.90 15.67
N GLN A 269 -14.64 11.65 14.65
CA GLN A 269 -15.13 11.47 13.27
C GLN A 269 -15.95 10.17 13.17
N ILE A 270 -17.03 10.10 13.93
CA ILE A 270 -18.17 9.24 13.74
C ILE A 270 -18.99 9.99 12.69
N LEU A 271 -18.73 9.71 11.41
CA LEU A 271 -19.51 10.33 10.33
C LEU A 271 -21.01 10.16 10.62
N PRO A 272 -21.82 11.22 10.47
CA PRO A 272 -23.26 11.17 10.71
C PRO A 272 -23.98 10.21 9.75
N SER A 273 -25.02 9.59 10.30
CA SER A 273 -25.60 8.29 9.92
C SER A 273 -26.24 8.18 8.53
N LYS A 274 -26.71 9.25 7.89
CA LYS A 274 -27.55 9.10 6.67
C LYS A 274 -26.81 8.66 5.40
N VAL A 275 -25.54 9.02 5.24
CA VAL A 275 -24.69 8.55 4.11
C VAL A 275 -24.12 7.15 4.39
N ARG A 276 -24.11 6.73 5.66
CA ARG A 276 -23.54 5.46 6.15
C ARG A 276 -24.54 4.31 6.28
N THR A 277 -25.82 4.57 6.54
CA THR A 277 -26.84 3.53 6.79
C THR A 277 -27.97 3.53 5.76
N GLY A 278 -27.87 4.34 4.71
CA GLY A 278 -28.88 4.42 3.66
C GLY A 278 -28.43 3.68 2.40
N ASN A 279 -29.41 3.23 1.61
CA ASN A 279 -29.25 2.74 0.22
C ASN A 279 -28.75 3.83 -0.76
N VAL A 280 -27.95 4.79 -0.30
CA VAL A 280 -27.36 5.83 -1.13
C VAL A 280 -26.13 5.22 -1.79
N ALA A 281 -26.07 5.33 -3.12
CA ALA A 281 -24.94 4.90 -3.92
C ALA A 281 -23.64 5.50 -3.36
N ILE A 282 -22.63 4.65 -3.19
CA ILE A 282 -21.29 5.07 -2.79
C ILE A 282 -20.81 6.08 -3.82
N PRO A 283 -20.38 7.30 -3.43
CA PRO A 283 -19.91 8.29 -4.39
C PRO A 283 -18.77 7.66 -5.18
N ALA A 284 -18.97 7.45 -6.49
CA ALA A 284 -17.93 6.89 -7.32
C ALA A 284 -16.68 7.78 -7.20
N THR A 285 -15.56 7.22 -6.73
CA THR A 285 -14.25 7.86 -6.81
C THR A 285 -13.91 7.99 -8.28
N LYS A 286 -14.37 9.07 -8.90
CA LYS A 286 -14.02 9.42 -10.27
C LYS A 286 -12.60 9.94 -10.25
N ILE A 287 -11.66 9.06 -10.53
CA ILE A 287 -10.42 9.51 -11.15
C ILE A 287 -10.88 10.05 -12.50
N GLU A 288 -10.94 11.38 -12.65
CA GLU A 288 -11.17 11.97 -13.97
C GLU A 288 -10.17 11.30 -14.91
N LYS A 289 -10.68 10.69 -15.99
CA LYS A 289 -9.81 10.27 -17.08
C LYS A 289 -9.01 11.51 -17.42
N VAL A 290 -7.72 11.51 -17.11
CA VAL A 290 -6.80 12.50 -17.65
C VAL A 290 -7.11 12.49 -19.13
N GLN A 291 -7.63 13.61 -19.65
CA GLN A 291 -7.77 13.75 -21.08
C GLN A 291 -6.40 13.40 -21.62
N THR A 292 -6.29 12.26 -22.32
CA THR A 292 -5.12 11.99 -23.15
C THR A 292 -4.85 13.31 -23.82
N PRO A 293 -3.67 13.94 -23.60
CA PRO A 293 -3.40 15.19 -24.29
C PRO A 293 -3.69 14.88 -25.74
N THR A 294 -4.62 15.63 -26.33
CA THR A 294 -4.89 15.49 -27.75
C THR A 294 -3.53 15.57 -28.38
N VAL A 295 -3.04 14.46 -28.93
CA VAL A 295 -1.87 14.52 -29.80
C VAL A 295 -2.45 15.25 -30.98
N ILE A 296 -2.34 16.58 -30.93
CA ILE A 296 -2.62 17.45 -32.05
C ILE A 296 -1.68 16.90 -33.11
N ALA A 297 -2.24 16.21 -34.12
CA ALA A 297 -1.48 15.83 -35.28
C ALA A 297 -0.73 17.10 -35.71
N PRO A 298 0.60 17.04 -35.94
CA PRO A 298 1.36 18.24 -36.21
C PRO A 298 0.67 18.98 -37.36
N GLU A 299 0.02 20.11 -37.04
CA GLU A 299 -0.48 20.97 -38.09
C GLU A 299 0.75 21.41 -38.87
N PRO A 300 0.75 21.29 -40.21
CA PRO A 300 1.85 21.79 -41.01
C PRO A 300 1.88 23.30 -40.82
N ILE A 301 2.76 23.78 -39.94
CA ILE A 301 3.05 25.18 -39.80
C ILE A 301 3.68 25.57 -41.14
N ALA A 302 2.87 26.14 -42.03
CA ALA A 302 3.37 26.89 -43.18
C ALA A 302 4.02 28.18 -42.65
N SER A 303 5.16 28.02 -42.00
CA SER A 303 6.02 29.13 -41.63
C SER A 303 6.63 29.67 -42.92
N HIS A 304 6.10 30.80 -43.38
CA HIS A 304 6.64 31.58 -44.48
C HIS A 304 8.03 32.19 -44.18
N LEU A 305 8.65 31.86 -43.03
CA LEU A 305 9.96 32.35 -42.61
C LEU A 305 11.13 31.38 -42.88
N LEU A 306 10.88 30.19 -43.44
CA LEU A 306 11.93 29.19 -43.73
C LEU A 306 11.98 28.77 -45.21
N ARG A 307 11.91 29.74 -46.12
CA ARG A 307 12.37 29.53 -47.50
C ARG A 307 13.85 29.90 -47.56
N ALA A 308 14.72 28.90 -47.45
CA ALA A 308 16.16 29.10 -47.63
C ALA A 308 16.45 29.47 -49.11
N THR A 309 16.88 30.70 -49.33
CA THR A 309 17.62 31.10 -50.55
C THR A 309 18.98 30.41 -50.55
N PRO A 310 19.41 29.76 -51.66
CA PRO A 310 20.71 29.11 -51.72
C PRO A 310 21.76 30.15 -52.11
N THR A 311 22.54 30.64 -51.14
CA THR A 311 23.74 31.44 -51.45
C THR A 311 24.87 31.12 -50.47
N ALA A 312 25.95 30.61 -51.07
CA ALA A 312 27.31 30.44 -50.59
C ALA A 312 27.69 31.17 -49.29
N ASP A 313 27.79 30.42 -48.20
CA ASP A 313 28.93 30.34 -47.29
C ASP A 313 28.50 29.53 -46.07
N ALA A 314 28.79 28.24 -46.08
CA ALA A 314 28.63 27.42 -44.88
C ALA A 314 29.71 27.82 -43.87
N ALA A 315 29.39 28.74 -42.97
CA ALA A 315 30.16 28.94 -41.76
C ALA A 315 30.20 27.60 -41.00
N ARG A 316 31.32 26.87 -41.15
CA ARG A 316 31.61 25.67 -40.37
C ARG A 316 31.44 26.03 -38.89
N ARG A 317 30.57 25.31 -38.17
CA ARG A 317 30.59 25.31 -36.70
C ARG A 317 32.04 25.12 -36.26
N SER A 318 32.54 26.00 -35.41
CA SER A 318 33.79 25.77 -34.71
C SER A 318 33.65 24.46 -33.91
N PRO A 319 34.63 23.55 -33.97
CA PRO A 319 34.60 22.34 -33.16
C PRO A 319 34.57 22.75 -31.68
N SER A 320 33.68 22.13 -30.90
CA SER A 320 33.72 22.21 -29.45
C SER A 320 35.12 21.78 -28.98
N PRO A 321 35.79 22.52 -28.09
CA PRO A 321 37.12 22.12 -27.64
C PRO A 321 37.04 20.81 -26.85
N ASP A 322 38.01 19.92 -27.07
CA ASP A 322 38.14 18.66 -26.35
C ASP A 322 38.26 18.90 -24.83
N LEU A 323 37.60 18.05 -24.04
CA LEU A 323 37.70 18.06 -22.59
C LEU A 323 39.13 17.68 -22.16
N VAL A 324 39.94 18.67 -21.85
CA VAL A 324 41.25 18.47 -21.22
C VAL A 324 41.03 18.24 -19.72
N PRO A 325 41.45 17.10 -19.14
CA PRO A 325 41.36 16.88 -17.70
C PRO A 325 42.28 17.87 -16.97
N ASP A 326 41.70 18.82 -16.26
CA ASP A 326 42.44 19.78 -15.46
C ASP A 326 43.09 19.07 -14.26
N ARG A 327 44.43 18.98 -14.26
CA ARG A 327 45.19 18.46 -13.14
C ARG A 327 45.54 19.64 -12.23
N MET A 328 45.28 19.54 -10.92
CA MET A 328 45.60 20.60 -9.95
C MET A 328 47.04 21.18 -10.05
N ALA A 329 48.00 20.39 -10.57
CA ALA A 329 49.38 20.80 -10.81
C ALA A 329 49.57 21.86 -11.92
N SER A 330 48.63 22.04 -12.86
CA SER A 330 48.74 23.06 -13.92
C SER A 330 48.32 24.48 -13.51
N ARG A 331 47.88 24.65 -12.26
CA ARG A 331 47.44 25.96 -11.72
C ARG A 331 48.53 26.67 -10.91
N ILE A 332 49.74 26.12 -10.85
CA ILE A 332 50.87 26.69 -10.12
C ILE A 332 51.83 27.32 -11.15
N PRO A 333 52.00 28.64 -11.18
CA PRO A 333 53.05 29.27 -11.99
C PRO A 333 54.40 29.06 -11.30
N GLU A 334 55.29 28.26 -11.90
CA GLU A 334 56.70 28.28 -11.50
C GLU A 334 57.54 29.04 -12.53
N PRO A 335 58.50 29.83 -12.03
CA PRO A 335 59.86 29.46 -12.35
C PRO A 335 60.75 29.49 -11.10
N SER A 336 61.03 28.31 -10.55
CA SER A 336 62.35 28.03 -9.99
C SER A 336 62.64 26.54 -10.12
N LEU A 337 62.97 26.14 -11.35
CA LEU A 337 63.74 24.94 -11.66
C LEU A 337 64.89 24.77 -10.65
N ASN A 338 64.87 23.67 -9.88
CA ASN A 338 65.87 22.59 -10.00
C ASN A 338 65.85 21.68 -8.78
N GLY A 339 65.21 20.52 -8.91
CA GLY A 339 65.27 19.46 -7.89
C GLY A 339 64.70 18.16 -8.42
N ARG A 340 65.49 17.47 -9.25
CA ARG A 340 65.25 16.12 -9.78
C ARG A 340 64.44 15.21 -8.83
N LEU A 341 63.31 14.69 -9.30
CA LEU A 341 62.79 13.41 -8.83
C LEU A 341 62.34 12.59 -10.04
N THR A 342 63.21 11.65 -10.41
CA THR A 342 62.93 10.59 -11.40
C THR A 342 62.02 9.52 -10.79
N PRO A 343 61.19 8.84 -11.60
CA PRO A 343 60.23 7.86 -11.11
C PRO A 343 60.88 6.48 -11.04
N LYS A 344 61.41 6.08 -9.88
CA LYS A 344 61.72 4.65 -9.57
C LYS A 344 61.50 4.35 -8.08
N PRO A 345 60.43 3.64 -7.70
CA PRO A 345 60.09 3.33 -6.31
C PRO A 345 60.78 2.07 -5.76
N GLU A 346 61.98 1.73 -6.25
CA GLU A 346 62.72 0.52 -5.82
C GLU A 346 64.00 0.82 -5.02
N MET A 347 64.29 2.09 -4.69
CA MET A 347 65.46 2.46 -3.87
C MET A 347 65.12 3.04 -2.48
N GLN A 348 63.87 2.96 -2.03
CA GLN A 348 63.50 3.23 -0.62
C GLN A 348 63.59 1.94 0.22
N SER A 349 64.77 1.38 0.36
CA SER A 349 65.07 0.52 1.52
C SER A 349 66.56 0.59 1.81
N LYS A 350 66.90 0.77 3.10
CA LYS A 350 68.23 0.94 3.68
C LYS A 350 68.76 2.38 3.69
N ALA A 351 68.47 3.11 4.76
CA ALA A 351 69.48 3.77 5.60
C ALA A 351 68.79 4.71 6.60
N ASN A 352 68.78 4.32 7.87
CA ASN A 352 69.04 5.15 9.06
C ASN A 352 68.31 4.59 10.28
N VAL A 353 68.90 3.51 10.81
CA VAL A 353 68.88 3.20 12.22
C VAL A 353 70.27 3.59 12.75
N ILE A 354 70.31 4.17 13.95
CA ILE A 354 71.42 4.23 14.93
C ILE A 354 72.16 5.59 15.11
N ALA A 355 72.18 5.99 16.39
CA ALA A 355 73.14 6.82 17.15
C ALA A 355 73.01 8.36 17.04
N VAL A 356 72.93 9.16 18.11
CA VAL A 356 73.08 9.01 19.58
C VAL A 356 72.07 9.92 20.25
#